data_AF-A0A1H5SBJ5-F1
#
_entry.id   AF-A0A1H5SBJ5-F1
#
_cell.length_a   1.000
_cell.length_b   1.000
_cell.length_c   1.000
_cell.angle_alpha   90.00
_cell.angle_beta   90.00
_cell.angle_gamma   90.00
#
_symmetry.space_group_name_H-M   'P 1'
#
loop_
_entity.id
_entity.type
_entity.pdbx_description
1 polymer ?
#
loop_
_entity_poly.entity_id
_entity_poly.type
_entity_poly.pdbx_seq_one_letter_code
_entity_poly.pdbx_strand_id
1 'polypeptide(L)'
;MRFRASGLYISVIPVLLVGLSVGVLAAIMGVGGGFIMVPAMIYLLSMPTKVVVGTSLFQIIFVTAFTTMLHATANQTVDVMLALYLIIGGVIGAQFGTRIGLKLKAEQLRVLLAALVMLVCGKLALDLMMEPGNIYVLSAPGRH
;
A
#
# COMPACT_ATOMS: atom_id res chain seq x y z
N MET A 1 -1.26 -26.40 -0.91
CA MET A 1 -2.51 -26.45 -1.68
C MET A 1 -2.19 -26.16 -3.14
N ARG A 2 -2.80 -26.87 -4.10
CA ARG A 2 -2.55 -26.65 -5.53
C ARG A 2 -3.29 -25.39 -6.01
N PHE A 3 -2.57 -24.27 -6.17
CA PHE A 3 -3.11 -23.11 -6.86
C PHE A 3 -2.84 -23.22 -8.37
N ARG A 4 -3.83 -23.71 -9.12
CA ARG A 4 -3.76 -23.88 -10.59
C ARG A 4 -3.49 -22.58 -11.35
N ALA A 5 -3.77 -21.41 -10.75
CA ALA A 5 -3.59 -20.10 -11.40
C ALA A 5 -2.17 -19.51 -11.26
N SER A 6 -1.41 -19.87 -10.21
CA SER A 6 -0.08 -19.31 -9.93
C SER A 6 1.08 -20.30 -10.19
N GLY A 7 0.78 -21.57 -10.52
CA GLY A 7 1.81 -22.56 -10.89
C GLY A 7 2.78 -22.93 -9.77
N LEU A 8 2.45 -22.59 -8.52
CA LEU A 8 3.41 -22.50 -7.44
C LEU A 8 3.03 -23.42 -6.27
N TYR A 9 3.99 -24.25 -5.86
CA TYR A 9 3.89 -25.13 -4.69
C TYR A 9 4.25 -24.35 -3.42
N ILE A 10 3.33 -23.53 -2.92
CA ILE A 10 3.53 -22.83 -1.64
C ILE A 10 2.51 -23.28 -0.59
N SER A 11 3.02 -23.58 0.61
CA SER A 11 2.22 -23.81 1.80
C SER A 11 1.37 -22.58 2.12
N VAL A 12 0.23 -22.73 2.77
CA VAL A 12 -0.63 -21.58 3.12
C VAL A 12 0.06 -20.66 4.16
N ILE A 13 0.99 -21.22 4.92
CA ILE A 13 1.68 -20.59 6.05
C ILE A 13 2.45 -19.31 5.65
N PRO A 14 3.34 -19.29 4.63
CA PRO A 14 4.07 -18.08 4.25
C PRO A 14 3.17 -16.99 3.70
N VAL A 15 2.10 -17.36 2.97
CA VAL A 15 1.13 -16.39 2.43
C VAL A 15 0.39 -15.70 3.56
N LEU A 16 -0.04 -16.46 4.57
CA LEU A 16 -0.72 -15.93 5.75
C LEU A 16 0.20 -15.03 6.57
N LEU A 17 1.46 -15.45 6.76
CA LEU A 17 2.44 -14.69 7.54
C LEU A 17 2.80 -13.37 6.86
N VAL A 18 3.06 -13.38 5.55
CA VAL A 18 3.31 -12.16 4.75
C VAL A 18 2.06 -11.28 4.72
N GLY A 19 0.88 -11.83 4.48
CA GLY A 19 -0.37 -11.07 4.46
C GLY A 19 -0.68 -10.40 5.79
N LEU A 20 -0.45 -11.09 6.90
CA LEU A 20 -0.67 -10.57 8.25
C LEU A 20 0.34 -9.49 8.60
N SER A 21 1.64 -9.73 8.36
CA SER A 21 2.68 -8.73 8.64
C SER A 21 2.53 -7.47 7.79
N VAL A 22 2.27 -7.61 6.48
CA VAL A 22 1.99 -6.46 5.60
C VAL A 22 0.69 -5.77 5.99
N GLY A 23 -0.35 -6.52 6.39
CA GLY A 23 -1.62 -5.96 6.85
C GLY A 23 -1.47 -5.10 8.11
N VAL A 24 -0.68 -5.56 9.09
CA VAL A 24 -0.37 -4.79 10.31
C VAL A 24 0.40 -3.52 9.96
N LEU A 25 1.44 -3.62 9.12
CA LEU A 25 2.21 -2.45 8.67
C LEU A 25 1.31 -1.45 7.92
N ALA A 26 0.44 -1.95 7.03
CA ALA A 26 -0.50 -1.13 6.29
C ALA A 26 -1.52 -0.43 7.21
N ALA A 27 -1.98 -1.10 8.26
CA ALA A 27 -2.89 -0.54 9.24
C ALA A 27 -2.24 0.59 10.06
N ILE A 28 -0.98 0.41 10.47
CA ILE A 28 -0.21 1.44 11.20
C ILE A 28 0.10 2.64 10.31
N MET A 29 0.50 2.40 9.05
CA MET A 29 0.87 3.47 8.13
C MET A 29 -0.34 4.16 7.48
N GLY A 30 -1.51 3.52 7.42
CA GLY A 30 -2.72 4.06 6.78
C GLY A 30 -2.69 4.08 5.24
N VAL A 31 -1.67 3.49 4.59
CA VAL A 31 -1.43 3.61 3.12
C VAL A 31 -2.07 2.47 2.31
N GLY A 32 -2.83 1.55 2.94
CA GLY A 32 -3.49 0.43 2.23
C GLY A 32 -2.55 -0.69 1.76
N GLY A 33 -1.23 -0.59 1.98
CA GLY A 33 -0.28 -1.70 1.91
C GLY A 33 0.12 -2.20 0.51
N GLY A 34 -0.48 -1.70 -0.57
CA GLY A 34 -0.26 -2.21 -1.92
C GLY A 34 1.18 -2.09 -2.42
N PHE A 35 1.89 -1.02 -2.05
CA PHE A 35 3.30 -0.82 -2.43
C PHE A 35 4.26 -1.81 -1.77
N ILE A 36 3.86 -2.43 -0.64
CA ILE A 36 4.64 -3.49 0.04
C ILE A 36 4.17 -4.86 -0.43
N MET A 37 2.86 -5.05 -0.54
CA MET A 37 2.26 -6.35 -0.85
C MET A 37 2.61 -6.84 -2.26
N VAL A 38 2.58 -5.95 -3.26
CA VAL A 38 2.88 -6.29 -4.65
C VAL A 38 4.33 -6.81 -4.80
N PRO A 39 5.38 -6.10 -4.36
CA PRO A 39 6.74 -6.63 -4.43
C PRO A 39 6.93 -7.86 -3.52
N ALA A 40 6.28 -7.92 -2.36
CA ALA A 40 6.35 -9.12 -1.50
C ALA A 40 5.82 -10.36 -2.24
N MET A 41 4.68 -10.27 -2.92
CA MET A 41 4.12 -11.38 -3.70
C MET A 41 4.98 -11.76 -4.92
N ILE A 42 5.61 -10.79 -5.57
CA ILE A 42 6.45 -11.05 -6.75
C ILE A 42 7.80 -11.66 -6.34
N TYR A 43 8.46 -11.14 -5.30
CA TYR A 43 9.83 -11.53 -4.95
C TYR A 43 9.89 -12.63 -3.89
N LEU A 44 9.10 -12.58 -2.82
CA LEU A 44 9.09 -13.62 -1.79
C LEU A 44 8.30 -14.85 -2.24
N LEU A 45 7.14 -14.61 -2.84
CA LEU A 45 6.23 -15.67 -3.26
C LEU A 45 6.40 -16.03 -4.74
N SER A 46 7.30 -15.40 -5.51
CA SER A 46 7.58 -15.77 -6.92
C SER A 46 6.31 -15.95 -7.79
N MET A 47 5.25 -15.18 -7.52
CA MET A 47 3.99 -15.29 -8.24
C MET A 47 4.04 -14.51 -9.57
N PRO A 48 3.36 -14.99 -10.62
CA PRO A 48 3.28 -14.28 -11.89
C PRO A 48 2.57 -12.93 -11.70
N THR A 49 3.13 -11.85 -12.24
CA THR A 49 2.65 -10.48 -12.07
C THR A 49 1.18 -10.29 -12.45
N LYS A 50 0.68 -11.03 -13.46
CA LYS A 50 -0.74 -11.00 -13.85
C LYS A 50 -1.70 -11.41 -12.72
N VAL A 51 -1.32 -12.40 -11.92
CA VAL A 51 -2.18 -12.90 -10.82
C VAL A 51 -2.04 -12.00 -9.59
N VAL A 52 -0.82 -11.54 -9.32
CA VAL A 52 -0.50 -10.68 -8.16
C VAL A 52 -1.37 -9.42 -8.13
N VAL A 53 -1.52 -8.73 -9.26
CA VAL A 53 -2.26 -7.46 -9.32
C VAL A 53 -3.71 -7.65 -8.86
N GLY A 54 -4.39 -8.71 -9.29
CA GLY A 54 -5.77 -8.99 -8.89
C GLY A 54 -5.88 -9.41 -7.42
N THR A 55 -4.99 -10.31 -6.97
CA THR A 55 -5.02 -10.81 -5.59
C THR A 55 -4.67 -9.74 -4.56
N SER A 56 -3.70 -8.87 -4.88
CA SER A 56 -3.35 -7.75 -4.00
C SER A 56 -4.48 -6.73 -3.94
N LEU A 57 -5.11 -6.38 -5.08
CA LEU A 57 -6.19 -5.40 -5.09
C LEU A 57 -7.37 -5.84 -4.22
N PHE A 58 -7.77 -7.10 -4.35
CA PHE A 58 -8.81 -7.69 -3.52
C PHE A 58 -8.48 -7.59 -2.03
N GLN A 59 -7.28 -8.02 -1.63
CA GLN A 59 -6.84 -7.95 -0.23
C GLN A 59 -6.73 -6.51 0.29
N ILE A 60 -6.22 -5.57 -0.52
CA ILE A 60 -6.09 -4.15 -0.16
C ILE A 60 -7.46 -3.55 0.14
N ILE A 61 -8.51 -3.88 -0.62
CA ILE A 61 -9.87 -3.37 -0.35
C ILE A 61 -10.32 -3.73 1.07
N PHE A 62 -10.18 -5.00 1.48
CA PHE A 62 -10.57 -5.41 2.83
C PHE A 62 -9.71 -4.78 3.93
N VAL A 63 -8.39 -4.79 3.75
CA VAL A 63 -7.48 -4.22 4.76
C VAL A 63 -7.71 -2.72 4.92
N THR A 64 -7.85 -1.99 3.81
CA THR A 64 -8.05 -0.54 3.85
C THR A 64 -9.45 -0.20 4.38
N ALA A 65 -10.49 -0.93 4.00
CA ALA A 65 -11.84 -0.72 4.55
C ALA A 65 -11.87 -0.92 6.08
N PHE A 66 -11.26 -2.00 6.56
CA PHE A 66 -11.19 -2.26 8.00
C PHE A 66 -10.33 -1.22 8.72
N THR A 67 -9.18 -0.85 8.16
CA THR A 67 -8.29 0.18 8.72
C THR A 67 -8.99 1.54 8.80
N THR A 68 -9.69 1.95 7.74
CA THR A 68 -10.46 3.19 7.71
C THR A 68 -11.59 3.18 8.72
N MET A 69 -12.31 2.06 8.85
CA MET A 69 -13.37 1.92 9.86
C MET A 69 -12.80 2.05 11.28
N LEU A 70 -11.67 1.38 11.57
CA LEU A 70 -10.99 1.49 12.85
C LEU A 70 -10.51 2.92 13.14
N HIS A 71 -9.92 3.61 12.16
CA HIS A 71 -9.49 5.00 12.34
C HIS A 71 -10.67 5.96 12.52
N ALA A 72 -11.78 5.72 11.82
CA ALA A 72 -12.99 6.50 11.96
C ALA A 72 -13.60 6.35 13.36
N THR A 73 -13.69 5.12 13.89
CA THR A 73 -14.33 4.86 15.19
C THR A 73 -13.41 5.15 16.38
N ALA A 74 -12.13 4.78 16.30
CA ALA A 74 -11.19 4.90 17.41
C ALA A 74 -10.60 6.32 17.54
N ASN A 75 -10.25 6.96 16.42
CA ASN A 75 -9.53 8.22 16.44
C ASN A 75 -10.38 9.43 16.02
N GLN A 76 -11.56 9.24 15.41
CA GLN A 76 -12.42 10.32 14.88
C GLN A 76 -11.69 11.31 13.94
N THR A 77 -10.52 10.94 13.40
CA THR A 77 -9.65 11.81 12.58
C THR A 77 -10.03 11.81 11.10
N VAL A 78 -11.17 11.22 10.72
CA VAL A 78 -11.55 11.08 9.31
C VAL A 78 -12.36 12.29 8.86
N ASP A 79 -11.70 13.21 8.18
CA ASP A 79 -12.38 14.28 7.45
C ASP A 79 -13.03 13.71 6.17
N VAL A 80 -14.36 13.71 6.15
CA VAL A 80 -15.16 13.17 5.05
C VAL A 80 -14.97 13.98 3.77
N MET A 81 -14.72 15.29 3.85
CA MET A 81 -14.47 16.11 2.66
C MET A 81 -13.11 15.81 2.05
N LEU A 82 -12.07 15.72 2.88
CA LEU A 82 -10.74 15.34 2.41
C LEU A 82 -10.76 13.94 1.77
N ALA A 83 -11.46 12.99 2.40
CA ALA A 83 -11.64 11.64 1.87
C ALA A 83 -12.34 11.66 0.50
N LEU A 84 -13.37 12.49 0.31
CA LEU A 84 -14.07 12.62 -0.97
C LEU A 84 -13.15 13.16 -2.08
N TYR A 85 -12.38 14.22 -1.80
CA TYR A 85 -11.42 14.74 -2.76
C TYR A 85 -10.35 13.70 -3.13
N LEU A 86 -9.88 12.93 -2.15
CA LEU A 86 -8.89 11.88 -2.38
C LEU A 86 -9.45 10.73 -3.22
N ILE A 87 -10.72 10.34 -3.00
CA ILE A 87 -11.40 9.31 -3.80
C ILE A 87 -11.53 9.77 -5.25
N ILE A 88 -11.96 11.01 -5.50
CA ILE A 88 -12.13 11.52 -6.86
C ILE A 88 -10.78 11.54 -7.58
N GLY A 89 -9.74 12.12 -6.97
CA GLY A 89 -8.40 12.15 -7.55
C GLY A 89 -7.82 10.76 -7.75
N GLY A 90 -8.00 9.86 -6.78
CA GLY A 90 -7.53 8.48 -6.82
C GLY A 90 -8.21 7.64 -7.91
N VAL A 91 -9.53 7.75 -8.05
CA VAL A 91 -10.28 7.03 -9.09
C VAL A 91 -9.86 7.51 -10.48
N ILE A 92 -9.79 8.82 -10.70
CA ILE A 92 -9.33 9.37 -11.98
C ILE A 92 -7.90 8.88 -12.27
N GLY A 93 -6.98 9.04 -11.33
CA GLY A 93 -5.59 8.60 -11.46
C GLY A 93 -5.46 7.10 -11.76
N ALA A 94 -6.22 6.25 -11.06
CA ALA A 94 -6.23 4.79 -11.27
C ALA A 94 -6.76 4.39 -12.65
N GLN A 95 -7.81 5.07 -13.15
CA GLN A 95 -8.35 4.81 -14.49
C GLN A 95 -7.34 5.17 -15.59
N PHE A 96 -6.62 6.27 -15.45
CA PHE A 96 -5.54 6.63 -16.38
C PHE A 96 -4.34 5.68 -16.25
N GLY A 97 -3.92 5.37 -15.01
CA GLY A 97 -2.82 4.46 -14.73
C GLY A 97 -3.04 3.05 -15.29
N THR A 98 -4.26 2.51 -15.15
CA THR A 98 -4.61 1.19 -15.70
C THR A 98 -4.62 1.19 -17.23
N ARG A 99 -5.19 2.23 -17.88
CA ARG A 99 -5.17 2.38 -19.34
C ARG A 99 -3.75 2.44 -19.91
N ILE A 100 -2.84 3.13 -19.23
CA ILE A 100 -1.43 3.19 -19.62
C ILE A 100 -0.75 1.85 -19.32
N GLY A 101 -0.99 1.27 -18.16
CA GLY A 101 -0.42 -0.02 -17.74
C GLY A 101 -0.76 -1.18 -18.68
N LEU A 102 -1.96 -1.20 -19.26
CA LEU A 102 -2.36 -2.20 -20.26
C LEU A 102 -1.56 -2.13 -21.57
N LYS A 103 -0.96 -0.98 -21.88
CA LYS A 103 -0.11 -0.79 -23.07
C LYS A 103 1.34 -1.19 -22.84
N LEU A 104 1.75 -1.43 -21.60
CA LEU A 104 3.12 -1.75 -21.22
C LEU A 104 3.36 -3.26 -21.15
N LYS A 105 4.58 -3.69 -21.51
CA LYS A 105 5.01 -5.07 -21.31
C LYS A 105 5.18 -5.37 -19.82
N ALA A 106 5.00 -6.63 -19.42
CA ALA A 106 5.11 -7.05 -18.02
C ALA A 106 6.46 -6.69 -17.37
N GLU A 107 7.54 -6.70 -18.16
CA GLU A 107 8.88 -6.28 -17.72
C GLU A 107 8.95 -4.78 -17.45
N GLN A 108 8.37 -3.94 -18.32
CA GLN A 108 8.31 -2.49 -18.12
C GLN A 108 7.49 -2.14 -16.87
N LEU A 109 6.38 -2.86 -16.65
CA LEU A 109 5.55 -2.67 -15.45
C LEU A 109 6.33 -3.03 -14.17
N ARG A 110 7.15 -4.08 -14.21
CA ARG A 110 8.02 -4.48 -13.09
C ARG A 110 9.08 -3.41 -12.81
N VAL A 111 9.72 -2.87 -13.84
CA VAL A 111 10.70 -1.78 -13.71
C VAL A 111 10.05 -0.52 -13.13
N LEU A 112 8.85 -0.15 -13.58
CA LEU A 112 8.11 1.00 -13.06
C LEU A 112 7.76 0.83 -11.57
N LEU A 113 7.31 -0.37 -11.17
CA LEU A 113 7.05 -0.70 -9.77
C LEU A 113 8.33 -0.62 -8.93
N ALA A 114 9.44 -1.17 -9.43
CA ALA A 114 10.72 -1.10 -8.75
C ALA A 114 11.22 0.34 -8.58
N ALA A 115 11.09 1.17 -9.62
CA ALA A 115 11.43 2.58 -9.57
C ALA A 115 10.56 3.36 -8.57
N LEU A 116 9.25 3.11 -8.53
CA LEU A 116 8.33 3.69 -7.55
C LEU A 116 8.76 3.34 -6.11
N VAL A 117 9.01 2.05 -5.84
CA VAL A 117 9.44 1.59 -4.50
C VAL A 117 10.77 2.22 -4.12
N MET A 118 11.74 2.24 -5.04
CA MET A 118 13.05 2.86 -4.80
C MET A 118 12.91 4.36 -4.49
N LEU A 119 12.04 5.08 -5.21
CA LEU A 119 11.77 6.49 -4.96
C LEU A 119 11.14 6.70 -3.58
N VAL A 120 10.15 5.89 -3.20
CA VAL A 120 9.52 5.96 -1.87
C VAL A 120 10.55 5.69 -0.77
N CYS A 121 11.37 4.65 -0.92
CA CYS A 121 12.45 4.34 0.02
C CYS A 121 13.46 5.49 0.11
N GLY A 122 13.85 6.07 -1.04
CA GLY A 122 14.74 7.23 -1.08
C GLY A 122 14.14 8.45 -0.40
N LYS A 123 12.87 8.76 -0.65
CA LYS A 123 12.16 9.88 -0.01
C LYS A 123 12.08 9.69 1.49
N LEU A 124 11.75 8.48 1.97
CA LEU A 124 11.73 8.17 3.39
C LEU A 124 13.14 8.28 4.00
N ALA A 125 14.17 7.77 3.34
CA ALA A 125 15.55 7.89 3.82
C ALA A 125 15.99 9.36 3.91
N LEU A 126 15.62 10.18 2.91
CA LEU A 126 15.88 11.61 2.93
C LEU A 126 15.10 12.32 4.03
N ASP A 127 13.81 12.00 4.24
CA ASP A 127 13.02 12.54 5.35
C ASP A 127 13.62 12.16 6.72
N LEU A 128 14.29 11.00 6.82
CA LEU A 128 14.99 10.58 8.04
C LEU A 128 16.35 11.29 8.21
N MET A 129 17.07 11.57 7.12
CA MET A 129 18.38 12.25 7.16
C MET A 129 18.25 13.77 7.25
N MET A 130 17.20 14.34 6.67
CA MET A 130 16.84 15.75 6.78
C MET A 130 15.94 15.91 7.99
N GLU A 131 16.52 16.31 9.12
CA GLU A 131 15.78 16.65 10.33
C GLU A 131 14.63 17.64 10.04
N PRO A 132 13.47 17.46 10.69
CA PRO A 132 12.28 18.26 10.40
C PRO A 132 12.54 19.73 10.76
N GLY A 133 12.41 20.62 9.77
CA GLY A 133 12.52 22.08 9.96
C GLY A 133 11.37 22.72 10.75
N ASN A 134 10.57 21.97 11.52
CA ASN A 134 9.44 22.50 12.29
C ASN A 134 9.66 22.42 13.81
N ILE A 135 9.94 23.59 14.36
CA ILE A 135 10.07 23.99 15.76
C ILE A 135 8.73 24.10 16.53
N TYR A 136 7.61 23.62 15.99
CA TYR A 136 6.28 23.77 16.62
C TYR A 136 5.86 22.54 17.41
N VAL A 137 6.66 22.17 18.42
CA VAL A 137 6.16 21.44 19.60
C VAL A 137 6.63 22.19 20.85
N LEU A 138 6.14 23.41 21.00
CA LEU A 138 5.92 23.95 22.34
C LEU A 138 4.50 23.55 22.71
N SER A 139 4.36 22.43 23.43
CA SER A 139 3.20 22.25 24.30
C SER A 139 3.04 23.53 25.12
N ALA A 140 1.98 24.29 24.88
CA ALA A 140 1.56 25.31 25.84
C ALA A 140 1.25 24.56 27.15
N PRO A 141 1.94 24.85 28.27
CA PRO A 141 1.61 24.23 29.54
C PRO A 141 0.29 24.84 30.01
N GLY A 142 -0.80 24.08 29.84
CA GLY A 142 -2.09 24.22 30.53
C GLY A 142 -2.78 25.59 30.53
N ARG A 143 -4.05 25.62 30.12
CA ARG A 143 -5.15 26.27 30.86
C ARG A 143 -6.51 26.06 30.18
N HIS A 144 -7.39 25.41 30.95
CA HIS A 144 -8.86 25.32 30.87
C HIS A 144 -9.48 24.67 29.62
#